data_AF-A0A7V3W1I3-F1
#
_entry.id   AF-A0A7V3W1I3-F1
#
_cell.length_a   1.000
_cell.length_b   1.000
_cell.length_c   1.000
_cell.angle_alpha   90.00
_cell.angle_beta   90.00
_cell.angle_gamma   90.00
#
_symmetry.space_group_name_H-M   'P 1'
#
loop_
_entity.id
_entity.type
_entity.pdbx_description
1 polymer ?
#
loop_
_entity_poly.entity_id
_entity_poly.type
_entity_poly.pdbx_seq_one_letter_code
_entity_poly.pdbx_strand_id
1 'polypeptide(L)'
;MRGEVVQVNGNEIVLNIGQSVGLKTGTKLKLLEERKVKVGNKLSTTRIEAGAAEVSRVEADLGYAKLTESKSPVRPGMKVEEVVGQ
;
A
#
# COMPACT_ATOMS: atom_id res chain seq x y z
N MET A 1 -5.45 9.10 -2.73
CA MET A 1 -5.89 7.85 -3.42
C MET A 1 -5.79 6.63 -2.48
N ARG A 2 -6.60 5.58 -2.65
CA ARG A 2 -6.56 4.34 -1.84
C ARG A 2 -6.65 3.10 -2.72
N GLY A 3 -5.91 2.05 -2.37
CA GLY A 3 -5.93 0.75 -3.06
C GLY A 3 -5.55 -0.41 -2.13
N GLU A 4 -5.31 -1.56 -2.72
CA GLU A 4 -4.90 -2.79 -2.05
C GLU A 4 -3.81 -3.50 -2.85
N VAL A 5 -2.86 -4.09 -2.12
CA VAL A 5 -1.84 -4.96 -2.71
C VAL A 5 -2.50 -6.28 -3.10
N VAL A 6 -2.52 -6.60 -4.40
CA VAL A 6 -3.04 -7.88 -4.90
C VAL A 6 -1.96 -8.92 -5.08
N GLN A 7 -0.71 -8.49 -5.31
CA GLN A 7 0.43 -9.38 -5.50
C GLN A 7 1.73 -8.75 -5.02
N VAL A 8 2.66 -9.57 -4.56
CA VAL A 8 4.01 -9.16 -4.13
C VAL A 8 5.02 -10.06 -4.83
N ASN A 9 5.92 -9.46 -5.59
CA ASN A 9 7.02 -10.13 -6.31
C ASN A 9 8.35 -9.52 -5.83
N GLY A 10 8.89 -10.04 -4.73
CA GLY A 10 10.12 -9.52 -4.11
C GLY A 10 9.95 -8.07 -3.67
N ASN A 11 10.58 -7.14 -4.39
CA ASN A 11 10.50 -5.70 -4.13
C ASN A 11 9.43 -4.98 -4.95
N GLU A 12 8.73 -5.66 -5.87
CA GLU A 12 7.64 -5.08 -6.64
C GLU A 12 6.29 -5.54 -6.09
N ILE A 13 5.34 -4.62 -6.02
CA ILE A 13 3.96 -4.87 -5.59
C ILE A 13 3.01 -4.47 -6.69
N VAL A 14 1.95 -5.27 -6.86
CA VAL A 14 0.85 -4.98 -7.77
C VAL A 14 -0.34 -4.51 -6.95
N LEU A 15 -0.97 -3.46 -7.43
CA LEU A 15 -2.08 -2.76 -6.81
C LEU A 15 -3.32 -2.91 -7.67
N ASN A 16 -4.48 -3.03 -7.03
CA ASN A 16 -5.78 -3.03 -7.72
C ASN A 16 -6.26 -1.63 -8.14
N ILE A 17 -5.33 -0.71 -8.36
CA ILE A 17 -5.60 0.67 -8.76
C ILE A 17 -4.64 1.07 -9.89
N GLY A 18 -5.18 1.66 -10.94
CA GLY A 18 -4.44 2.09 -12.12
C GLY A 18 -4.76 3.51 -12.56
N GLN A 19 -4.57 3.80 -13.84
CA GLN A 19 -4.82 5.10 -14.46
C GLN A 19 -6.30 5.52 -14.33
N SER A 20 -7.23 4.56 -14.33
CA SER A 20 -8.67 4.78 -14.17
C SER A 20 -9.02 5.55 -12.89
N VAL A 21 -8.20 5.42 -11.84
CA VAL A 21 -8.38 6.15 -10.57
C VAL A 21 -7.40 7.33 -10.42
N GLY A 22 -6.66 7.66 -11.47
CA GLY A 22 -5.71 8.76 -11.53
C GLY A 22 -4.29 8.41 -11.05
N LEU A 23 -3.94 7.13 -10.90
CA LEU A 23 -2.61 6.73 -10.44
C LEU A 23 -1.56 7.13 -11.49
N LYS A 24 -0.41 7.64 -11.04
CA LYS A 24 0.68 8.10 -11.91
C LYS A 24 1.99 7.46 -11.49
N THR A 25 2.91 7.33 -12.44
CA THR A 25 4.30 6.96 -12.14
C THR A 25 4.96 8.04 -11.30
N GLY A 26 5.80 7.64 -10.34
CA GLY A 26 6.42 8.53 -9.35
C GLY A 26 5.53 8.87 -8.15
N THR A 27 4.27 8.42 -8.13
CA THR A 27 3.41 8.56 -6.96
C THR A 27 3.98 7.74 -5.80
N LYS A 28 4.09 8.37 -4.62
CA LYS A 28 4.50 7.71 -3.39
C LYS A 28 3.28 7.18 -2.64
N LEU A 29 3.35 5.92 -2.25
CA LEU A 29 2.31 5.19 -1.55
C LEU A 29 2.85 4.73 -0.20
N LYS A 30 2.06 4.89 0.86
CA LYS A 30 2.31 4.24 2.15
C LYS A 30 1.49 2.95 2.22
N LEU A 31 2.14 1.89 2.67
CA LEU A 31 1.51 0.60 2.94
C LEU A 31 1.03 0.58 4.38
N LEU A 32 -0.20 0.14 4.57
CA LEU A 32 -0.88 0.10 5.85
C LEU A 32 -1.27 -1.34 6.18
N GLU A 33 -0.82 -1.81 7.34
CA GLU A 33 -1.20 -3.08 7.92
C GLU A 33 -2.25 -2.85 9.02
N GLU A 34 -3.34 -3.60 8.97
CA GLU A 34 -4.34 -3.64 10.04
C GLU A 34 -3.89 -4.63 11.12
N ARG A 35 -3.45 -4.11 12.27
CA ARG A 35 -3.17 -4.93 13.45
C ARG A 35 -4.28 -4.82 14.47
N LYS A 36 -4.64 -5.96 15.05
CA LYS A 36 -5.45 -6.01 16.27
C LYS A 36 -4.55 -5.78 17.46
N VAL A 37 -4.71 -4.65 18.12
CA VAL A 37 -4.07 -4.32 19.39
C VAL A 37 -5.09 -4.49 20.51
N LYS A 38 -4.69 -5.20 21.56
CA LYS A 38 -5.50 -5.34 22.77
C LYS A 38 -5.23 -4.14 23.67
N VAL A 39 -6.22 -3.27 23.84
CA VAL A 39 -6.17 -2.12 24.75
C VAL A 39 -7.07 -2.44 25.94
N GLY A 40 -6.47 -2.88 27.04
CA GLY A 40 -7.22 -3.43 28.20
C GLY A 40 -7.95 -4.73 27.82
N ASN A 41 -9.27 -4.77 28.02
CA ASN A 41 -10.11 -5.92 27.67
C ASN A 41 -10.74 -5.85 26.26
N LYS A 42 -10.44 -4.80 25.47
CA LYS A 42 -11.01 -4.61 24.13
C LYS A 42 -9.96 -4.86 23.04
N LEU A 43 -10.35 -5.61 22.01
CA LEU A 43 -9.58 -5.75 20.77
C LEU A 43 -9.93 -4.54 19.88
N SER A 44 -8.95 -3.67 19.63
CA SER A 44 -9.06 -2.55 18.71
C SER A 44 -8.25 -2.85 17.44
N THR A 45 -8.80 -2.51 16.29
CA THR A 45 -8.06 -2.58 15.02
C THR A 45 -7.38 -1.23 14.78
N THR A 46 -6.06 -1.21 14.69
CA THR A 46 -5.28 -0.03 14.32
C THR A 46 -4.59 -0.26 12.99
N ARG A 47 -4.40 0.82 12.22
CA ARG A 47 -3.62 0.81 10.98
C ARG A 47 -2.25 1.36 11.30
N ILE A 48 -1.24 0.52 11.12
CA ILE A 48 0.16 0.93 11.23
C ILE A 48 0.78 1.00 9.84
N GLU A 49 1.72 1.92 9.67
CA GLU A 49 2.52 1.97 8.47
C GLU A 49 3.45 0.76 8.42
N ALA A 50 3.28 -0.07 7.41
CA ALA A 50 4.09 -1.25 7.14
C ALA A 50 5.30 -0.92 6.24
N GLY A 51 5.22 0.16 5.47
CA GLY A 51 6.29 0.59 4.57
C GLY A 51 5.83 1.66 3.58
N ALA A 52 6.67 1.93 2.59
CA ALA A 52 6.38 2.83 1.48
C ALA A 52 6.80 2.19 0.15
N ALA A 53 6.08 2.55 -0.91
CA ALA A 53 6.37 2.16 -2.27
C ALA A 53 6.22 3.34 -3.22
N GLU A 54 6.96 3.31 -4.32
CA GLU A 54 6.86 4.29 -5.39
C GLU A 54 6.37 3.63 -6.67
N VAL A 55 5.35 4.21 -7.29
CA VAL A 55 4.73 3.68 -8.49
C VAL A 55 5.72 3.76 -9.65
N SER A 56 6.15 2.61 -10.16
CA SER A 56 7.06 2.51 -11.30
C SER A 56 6.32 2.37 -12.63
N ARG A 57 5.12 1.78 -12.63
CA ARG A 57 4.31 1.59 -13.83
C ARG A 57 2.83 1.63 -13.49
N VAL A 58 2.02 2.15 -14.42
CA VAL A 58 0.56 2.20 -14.27
C VAL A 58 -0.08 1.68 -15.56
N GLU A 59 -1.08 0.82 -15.41
CA GLU A 59 -1.98 0.35 -16.46
C GLU A 59 -3.40 0.89 -16.21
N ALA A 60 -4.39 0.55 -17.05
CA ALA A 60 -5.75 1.06 -16.89
C ALA A 60 -6.32 0.82 -15.48
N ASP A 61 -6.32 -0.43 -15.03
CA ASP A 61 -6.92 -0.82 -13.74
C ASP A 61 -5.91 -1.37 -12.72
N LEU A 62 -4.65 -1.53 -13.13
CA LEU A 62 -3.57 -2.06 -12.30
C LEU A 62 -2.44 -1.05 -12.15
N GLY A 63 -1.78 -1.11 -11.00
CA GLY A 63 -0.62 -0.27 -10.68
C GLY A 63 0.52 -1.12 -10.18
N TYR A 64 1.74 -0.79 -10.59
CA TYR A 64 2.95 -1.48 -10.16
C TYR A 64 3.82 -0.49 -9.41
N ALA A 65 4.15 -0.83 -8.18
CA ALA A 65 5.00 0.00 -7.33
C ALA A 65 6.20 -0.82 -6.83
N LYS A 66 7.33 -0.15 -6.67
CA LYS A 66 8.53 -0.73 -6.05
C LYS A 66 8.58 -0.30 -4.60
N LEU A 67 8.81 -1.24 -3.71
CA LEU A 67 9.03 -0.99 -2.29
C LEU A 67 10.30 -0.16 -2.11
N THR A 68 10.14 1.03 -1.55
CA THR A 68 11.22 1.96 -1.21
C THR A 68 11.59 1.85 0.27
N GLU A 69 10.60 1.54 1.13
CA GLU A 69 10.80 1.34 2.55
C GLU A 69 9.93 0.17 3.04
N SER A 70 10.50 -0.71 3.87
CA SER A 70 9.80 -1.86 4.42
C SER A 70 10.07 -1.97 5.92
N LYS A 71 9.10 -1.55 6.74
CA LYS A 71 9.13 -1.72 8.21
C LYS A 71 8.54 -3.07 8.64
N SER A 72 7.73 -3.68 7.80
CA SER A 72 7.09 -4.97 8.02
C SER A 72 6.94 -5.74 6.70
N PRO A 73 6.81 -7.09 6.75
CA PRO A 73 6.70 -7.90 5.55
C PRO A 73 5.43 -7.58 4.79
N VAL A 74 5.58 -7.15 3.54
CA VAL A 74 4.45 -6.78 2.68
C VAL A 74 3.76 -8.02 2.14
N ARG A 75 2.43 -8.02 2.17
CA ARG A 75 1.59 -9.17 1.78
C ARG A 75 0.39 -8.72 0.95
N PRO A 76 -0.15 -9.60 0.10
CA PRO A 76 -1.46 -9.37 -0.52
C PRO A 76 -2.54 -9.10 0.53
N GLY A 77 -3.50 -8.23 0.21
CA GLY A 77 -4.56 -7.76 1.12
C GLY A 77 -4.17 -6.54 1.96
N MET A 78 -2.90 -6.13 1.95
CA MET A 78 -2.49 -4.88 2.62
C MET A 78 -3.07 -3.66 1.91
N LYS A 79 -3.50 -2.68 2.70
CA LYS A 79 -4.04 -1.43 2.15
C LYS A 79 -2.90 -0.51 1.74
N VAL A 80 -3.08 0.21 0.64
CA VAL A 80 -2.17 1.27 0.24
C VAL A 80 -2.92 2.59 0.19
N GLU A 81 -2.24 3.65 0.58
CA GLU A 81 -2.76 5.01 0.52
C GLU A 81 -1.69 5.91 -0.09
N GLU A 82 -2.08 6.79 -0.99
CA GLU A 82 -1.17 7.77 -1.55
C GLU A 82 -0.75 8.79 -0.49
N VAL A 83 0.55 9.08 -0.47
CA VAL A 83 1.11 10.17 0.32
C VAL A 83 0.85 11.45 -0.47
N VAL A 84 -0.31 12.05 -0.24
CA VAL A 84 -0.62 13.37 -0.80
C VAL A 84 0.25 14.38 -0.05
N GLY A 85 1.30 14.86 -0.72
CA GLY A 85 2.06 16.01 -0.25
C GLY A 85 1.11 17.20 -0.11
N GLN A 86 1.05 17.73 1.10
CA GLN A 86 0.32 18.93 1.47
C GLN A 86 0.82 20.16 0.70
#